data_AF-A0A927MRK2-F1
#
_entry.id   AF-A0A927MRK2-F1
#
_cell.length_a   1.000
_cell.length_b   1.000
_cell.length_c   1.000
_cell.angle_alpha   90.00
_cell.angle_beta   90.00
_cell.angle_gamma   90.00
#
_symmetry.space_group_name_H-M   'P 1'
#
loop_
_entity.id
_entity.type
_entity.pdbx_description
1 polymer ?
#
loop_
_entity_poly.entity_id
_entity_poly.type
_entity_poly.pdbx_seq_one_letter_code
_entity_poly.pdbx_strand_id
1 'polypeptide(L)'
;MSLSELGRVVEVESGLRWRVLFPEVEHQVASLYLRDLAASDCSPATLRSYGFDLLRWFRFHYPRFTAWERADRLDVREFVEWLREAPNTQRLRRRADAPSPGSVNPITGKPVLPAKYASRTINHQLSVLSTSSPAAPTWDRC
;
A
#
# COMPACT_ATOMS: atom_id res chain seq x y z
N MET A 1 -14.04 -3.71 -13.98
CA MET A 1 -13.18 -2.72 -13.30
C MET A 1 -11.82 -3.37 -13.05
N SER A 2 -10.72 -2.79 -13.51
CA SER A 2 -9.40 -3.38 -13.23
C SER A 2 -9.02 -3.18 -11.75
N LEU A 3 -8.20 -4.05 -11.18
CA LEU A 3 -7.64 -3.89 -9.83
C LEU A 3 -6.97 -2.53 -9.62
N SER A 4 -6.47 -1.91 -10.71
CA SER A 4 -5.82 -0.61 -10.68
C SER A 4 -6.79 0.56 -10.49
N GLU A 5 -8.06 0.40 -10.86
CA GLU A 5 -9.11 1.43 -10.77
C GLU A 5 -9.94 1.32 -9.49
N LEU A 6 -9.88 0.16 -8.84
CA LEU A 6 -10.61 -0.12 -7.61
C LEU A 6 -10.06 0.72 -6.44
N GLY A 7 -10.82 1.69 -5.96
CA GLY A 7 -10.43 2.55 -4.85
C GLY A 7 -9.35 3.58 -5.17
N ARG A 8 -9.22 4.60 -4.30
CA ARG A 8 -8.25 5.69 -4.42
C ARG A 8 -7.90 6.29 -3.07
N VAL A 9 -6.70 6.87 -2.98
CA VAL A 9 -6.31 7.75 -1.87
C VAL A 9 -6.60 9.18 -2.30
N VAL A 10 -7.35 9.91 -1.48
CA VAL A 10 -7.71 11.31 -1.74
C VAL A 10 -7.09 12.23 -0.69
N GLU A 11 -6.69 13.42 -1.12
CA GLU A 11 -6.31 14.51 -0.24
C GLU A 11 -7.56 15.31 0.14
N VAL A 12 -7.68 15.67 1.41
CA VAL A 12 -8.81 16.44 1.94
C VAL A 12 -8.27 17.66 2.68
N GLU A 13 -8.86 18.83 2.43
CA GLU A 13 -8.39 20.10 2.99
C GLU A 13 -8.64 20.23 4.50
N SER A 14 -9.71 19.62 5.01
CA SER A 14 -10.12 19.72 6.42
C SER A 14 -10.05 18.38 7.14
N GLY A 15 -9.52 18.38 8.37
CA GLY A 15 -9.44 17.22 9.25
C GLY A 15 -8.28 16.28 8.88
N LEU A 16 -8.55 14.96 8.82
CA LEU A 16 -7.54 14.00 8.37
C LEU A 16 -7.24 14.24 6.87
N ARG A 17 -6.02 14.70 6.59
CA ARG A 17 -5.58 15.11 5.26
C ARG A 17 -5.63 14.01 4.19
N TRP A 18 -5.47 12.74 4.57
CA TRP A 18 -5.48 11.61 3.64
C TRP A 18 -6.58 10.63 3.98
N ARG A 19 -7.40 10.27 2.99
CA ARG A 19 -8.47 9.28 3.15
C ARG A 19 -8.37 8.20 2.08
N VAL A 20 -8.76 6.98 2.45
CA VAL A 20 -8.82 5.84 1.52
C VAL A 20 -10.28 5.61 1.15
N LEU A 21 -10.60 5.76 -0.13
CA LEU A 21 -11.89 5.40 -0.69
C LEU A 21 -11.81 4.01 -1.31
N PHE A 22 -12.75 3.14 -0.97
CA PHE A 22 -12.80 1.77 -1.46
C PHE A 22 -14.22 1.18 -1.44
N PRO A 23 -14.76 0.74 -2.60
CA PRO A 23 -14.30 1.07 -3.95
C PRO A 23 -14.48 2.57 -4.25
N GLU A 24 -15.57 3.18 -3.80
CA GLU A 24 -15.91 4.58 -4.07
C GLU A 24 -16.24 5.37 -2.80
N VAL A 25 -16.43 4.68 -1.68
CA VAL A 25 -16.82 5.26 -0.38
C VAL A 25 -15.65 5.25 0.59
N GLU A 26 -15.67 6.14 1.58
CA GLU A 26 -14.63 6.18 2.61
C GLU A 26 -14.56 4.86 3.40
N HIS A 27 -13.38 4.24 3.41
CA HIS A 27 -13.14 3.03 4.18
C HIS A 27 -12.89 3.39 5.65
N GLN A 28 -13.94 3.31 6.47
CA GLN A 28 -13.94 3.80 7.86
C GLN A 28 -12.76 3.30 8.70
N VAL A 29 -12.43 2.01 8.61
CA VAL A 29 -11.31 1.41 9.38
C VAL A 29 -9.95 1.97 8.95
N ALA A 30 -9.77 2.23 7.65
CA ALA A 30 -8.53 2.84 7.15
C ALA A 30 -8.40 4.28 7.64
N SER A 31 -9.51 5.02 7.63
CA SER A 31 -9.54 6.38 8.16
C SER A 31 -9.28 6.43 9.65
N LEU A 32 -9.82 5.50 10.44
CA LEU A 32 -9.53 5.42 11.88
C LEU A 32 -8.05 5.17 12.14
N TYR A 33 -7.48 4.16 11.50
CA TYR A 33 -6.05 3.86 11.62
C TYR A 33 -5.15 5.05 11.21
N LEU A 34 -5.47 5.74 10.12
CA LEU A 34 -4.74 6.94 9.71
C LEU A 34 -4.91 8.11 10.67
N ARG A 35 -6.04 8.23 11.39
CA ARG A 35 -6.21 9.21 12.48
C ARG A 35 -5.33 8.87 13.67
N ASP A 36 -5.29 7.62 14.09
CA ASP A 36 -4.44 7.17 15.20
C ASP A 36 -2.95 7.42 14.89
N LEU A 37 -2.56 7.16 13.65
CA LEU A 37 -1.20 7.43 13.18
C LEU A 37 -0.91 8.94 13.13
N ALA A 38 -1.87 9.75 12.69
CA ALA A 38 -1.74 11.21 12.67
C ALA A 38 -1.60 11.80 14.09
N ALA A 39 -2.24 11.18 15.09
CA ALA A 39 -2.09 11.53 16.49
C ALA A 39 -0.71 11.14 17.08
N SER A 40 0.07 10.32 16.37
CA SER A 40 1.41 9.85 16.78
C SER A 40 2.55 10.67 16.13
N ASP A 41 2.33 11.95 15.84
CA ASP A 41 3.28 12.88 15.20
C ASP A 41 3.85 12.41 13.83
N CYS A 42 3.13 11.53 13.14
CA CYS A 42 3.53 11.12 11.80
C CYS A 42 3.32 12.22 10.75
N SER A 43 4.31 12.41 9.89
CA SER A 43 4.23 13.43 8.83
C SER A 43 3.06 13.17 7.85
N PRO A 44 2.52 14.21 7.20
CA PRO A 44 1.53 14.04 6.14
C PRO A 44 2.01 13.13 4.99
N ALA A 45 3.30 13.12 4.69
CA ALA A 45 3.87 12.22 3.67
C ALA A 45 3.84 10.75 4.12
N THR A 46 4.04 10.49 5.41
CA THR A 46 3.90 9.17 6.03
C THR A 46 2.45 8.69 5.91
N LEU A 47 1.48 9.51 6.33
CA LEU A 47 0.05 9.20 6.24
C LEU A 47 -0.37 8.87 4.79
N ARG A 48 0.11 9.65 3.81
CA ARG A 48 -0.13 9.39 2.40
C ARG A 48 0.39 8.02 1.96
N SER A 49 1.62 7.69 2.36
CA SER A 49 2.27 6.43 2.00
C SER A 49 1.54 5.24 2.61
N TYR A 50 1.14 5.35 3.88
CA TYR A 50 0.33 4.35 4.57
C TYR A 50 -1.05 4.18 3.92
N GLY A 51 -1.68 5.28 3.50
CA GLY A 51 -2.94 5.21 2.74
C GLY A 51 -2.83 4.41 1.44
N PHE A 52 -1.71 4.53 0.70
CA PHE A 52 -1.48 3.75 -0.51
C PHE A 52 -1.22 2.26 -0.23
N ASP A 53 -0.59 1.96 0.89
CA ASP A 53 -0.33 0.58 1.31
C ASP A 53 -1.61 -0.11 1.78
N LEU A 54 -2.49 0.59 2.50
CA LEU A 54 -3.84 0.12 2.83
C LEU A 54 -4.65 -0.15 1.56
N LEU A 55 -4.63 0.78 0.60
CA LEU A 55 -5.32 0.59 -0.68
C LEU A 55 -4.80 -0.62 -1.46
N ARG A 56 -3.48 -0.88 -1.41
CA ARG A 56 -2.88 -2.07 -2.04
C ARG A 56 -3.38 -3.35 -1.41
N TRP A 57 -3.48 -3.38 -0.08
CA TRP A 57 -4.03 -4.50 0.67
C TRP A 57 -5.50 -4.75 0.33
N PHE A 58 -6.34 -3.71 0.35
CA PHE A 58 -7.77 -3.88 0.03
C PHE A 58 -8.00 -4.42 -1.38
N ARG A 59 -7.18 -3.98 -2.35
CA ARG A 59 -7.20 -4.53 -3.71
C ARG A 59 -6.83 -6.01 -3.76
N PHE A 60 -5.87 -6.43 -2.94
CA PHE A 60 -5.49 -7.84 -2.85
C PHE A 60 -6.63 -8.69 -2.29
N HIS A 61 -7.37 -8.20 -1.29
CA HIS A 61 -8.47 -8.96 -0.67
C HIS A 61 -9.81 -8.88 -1.42
N TYR A 62 -10.02 -7.88 -2.27
CA TYR A 62 -11.31 -7.70 -2.96
C TYR A 62 -11.83 -8.94 -3.70
N PRO A 63 -11.01 -9.74 -4.41
CA PRO A 63 -11.50 -10.98 -5.04
C PRO A 63 -11.85 -12.09 -4.04
N ARG A 64 -11.33 -12.01 -2.80
CA ARG A 64 -11.37 -13.07 -1.78
C ARG A 64 -12.47 -12.86 -0.73
N PHE A 65 -13.12 -11.69 -0.71
CA PHE A 65 -14.16 -11.30 0.25
C PHE A 65 -13.78 -11.42 1.74
N THR A 66 -12.49 -11.46 2.06
CA THR A 66 -12.02 -11.47 3.45
C THR A 66 -12.23 -10.10 4.07
N ALA A 67 -13.00 -10.03 5.15
CA ALA A 67 -13.11 -8.83 5.97
C ALA A 67 -11.75 -8.47 6.57
N TRP A 68 -11.35 -7.21 6.52
CA TRP A 68 -10.06 -6.72 7.03
C TRP A 68 -9.81 -7.15 8.49
N GLU A 69 -10.85 -7.17 9.31
CA GLU A 69 -10.82 -7.53 10.72
C GLU A 69 -10.53 -9.02 10.97
N ARG A 70 -10.68 -9.85 9.92
CA ARG A 70 -10.45 -11.30 9.97
C ARG A 70 -9.14 -11.71 9.34
N ALA A 71 -8.36 -10.75 8.81
CA ALA A 71 -7.09 -11.05 8.19
C ALA A 71 -6.10 -11.62 9.21
N ASP A 72 -5.53 -12.78 8.89
CA ASP A 72 -4.58 -13.48 9.75
C ASP A 72 -3.15 -13.46 9.18
N ARG A 73 -2.24 -14.20 9.81
CA ARG A 73 -0.83 -14.27 9.38
C ARG A 73 -0.66 -14.93 8.01
N LEU A 74 -1.55 -15.85 7.64
CA LEU A 74 -1.54 -16.51 6.35
C LEU A 74 -1.88 -15.50 5.25
N ASP A 75 -2.88 -14.65 5.46
CA ASP A 75 -3.23 -13.57 4.52
C ASP A 75 -2.04 -12.63 4.27
N VAL A 76 -1.31 -12.26 5.33
CA VAL A 76 -0.10 -11.42 5.21
C VAL A 76 0.98 -12.13 4.40
N ARG A 77 1.18 -13.43 4.62
CA ARG A 77 2.16 -14.22 3.87
C ARG A 77 1.77 -14.30 2.39
N GLU A 78 0.53 -14.67 2.09
CA GLU A 78 0.02 -14.75 0.71
C GLU A 78 0.15 -13.41 0.00
N PHE A 79 -0.11 -12.31 0.71
CA PHE A 79 0.06 -10.98 0.18
C PHE A 79 1.53 -10.65 -0.13
N VAL A 80 2.47 -11.00 0.76
CA VAL A 80 3.89 -10.80 0.50
C VAL A 80 4.37 -11.63 -0.69
N GLU A 81 3.92 -12.89 -0.79
CA GLU A 81 4.20 -13.76 -1.94
C GLU A 81 3.66 -13.12 -3.22
N TRP A 82 2.42 -12.62 -3.20
CA TRP A 82 1.83 -11.87 -4.29
C TRP A 82 2.63 -10.60 -4.65
N LEU A 83 3.12 -9.82 -3.68
CA LEU A 83 3.95 -8.63 -3.95
C LEU A 83 5.30 -8.98 -4.60
N ARG A 84 5.86 -10.14 -4.31
CA ARG A 84 7.13 -10.60 -4.92
C ARG A 84 6.94 -11.00 -6.38
N GLU A 85 5.74 -11.38 -6.78
CA GLU A 85 5.42 -11.88 -8.11
C GLU A 85 4.76 -10.84 -9.00
N ALA A 86 3.84 -10.06 -8.44
CA ALA A 86 3.00 -9.13 -9.17
C ALA A 86 3.79 -7.94 -9.75
N PRO A 87 3.47 -7.53 -10.98
CA PRO A 87 3.99 -6.28 -11.52
C PRO A 87 3.42 -5.10 -10.72
N ASN A 88 4.24 -4.09 -10.46
CA ASN A 88 3.79 -2.88 -9.82
C ASN A 88 2.95 -2.06 -10.82
N THR A 89 1.63 -2.16 -10.70
CA THR A 89 0.65 -1.51 -11.57
C THR A 89 0.80 0.00 -11.63
N GLN A 90 1.30 0.65 -10.57
CA GLN A 90 1.58 2.09 -10.58
C GLN A 90 2.78 2.45 -11.47
N ARG A 91 3.73 1.53 -11.65
CA ARG A 91 4.86 1.69 -12.58
C ARG A 91 4.42 1.46 -14.03
N LEU A 92 3.58 0.47 -14.26
CA LEU A 92 3.01 0.18 -15.58
C LEU A 92 2.14 1.33 -16.11
N ARG A 93 1.37 1.98 -15.23
CA ARG A 93 0.53 3.13 -15.61
C ARG A 93 1.30 4.35 -16.11
N ARG A 94 2.61 4.45 -15.81
CA ARG A 94 3.34 5.70 -16.01
C ARG A 94 3.92 5.89 -17.40
N ARG A 95 4.16 4.87 -18.24
CA ARG A 95 4.74 5.10 -19.59
C ARG A 95 4.54 3.91 -20.56
N ALA A 96 4.24 4.23 -21.82
CA ALA A 96 4.55 3.35 -22.97
C ALA A 96 6.05 3.44 -23.35
N ASP A 97 6.64 4.64 -23.20
CA ASP A 97 8.05 4.94 -23.56
C ASP A 97 9.02 4.89 -22.35
N ALA A 98 8.72 4.06 -21.34
CA ALA A 98 9.64 3.89 -20.21
C ALA A 98 10.86 3.07 -20.64
N PRO A 99 12.07 3.42 -20.14
CA PRO A 99 13.20 2.51 -20.20
C PRO A 99 12.83 1.15 -19.59
N SER A 100 13.34 0.06 -20.17
CA SER A 100 13.04 -1.29 -19.72
C SER A 100 13.26 -1.44 -18.21
N PRO A 101 12.32 -2.02 -17.45
CA PRO A 101 12.49 -2.19 -16.02
C PRO A 101 13.75 -2.99 -15.70
N GLY A 102 14.55 -2.53 -14.73
CA GLY A 102 15.83 -3.16 -14.38
C GLY A 102 17.02 -2.78 -15.29
N SER A 103 16.81 -1.97 -16.33
CA SER A 103 17.90 -1.37 -17.11
C SER A 103 18.63 -0.27 -16.33
N VAL A 104 19.70 0.29 -16.91
CA VAL A 104 20.36 1.50 -16.41
C VAL A 104 19.96 2.65 -17.33
N ASN A 105 19.57 3.79 -16.78
CA ASN A 105 19.27 4.98 -17.57
C ASN A 105 20.56 5.51 -18.22
N PRO A 106 20.66 5.58 -19.56
CA PRO A 106 21.92 5.91 -20.22
C PRO A 106 22.35 7.37 -20.03
N ILE A 107 21.43 8.27 -19.66
CA ILE A 107 21.71 9.70 -19.45
C ILE A 107 22.19 9.96 -18.01
N THR A 108 21.60 9.28 -17.03
CA THR A 108 21.84 9.57 -15.60
C THR A 108 22.70 8.51 -14.90
N GLY A 109 22.95 7.36 -15.55
CA GLY A 109 23.67 6.22 -14.97
C GLY A 109 22.93 5.49 -13.85
N LYS A 110 21.71 5.92 -13.50
CA LYS A 110 20.95 5.34 -12.39
C LYS A 110 20.20 4.08 -12.82
N PRO A 111 20.17 3.03 -11.98
CA PRO A 111 19.38 1.85 -12.25
C PRO A 111 17.88 2.21 -12.28
N VAL A 112 17.20 1.73 -13.31
CA VAL A 112 15.76 1.83 -13.49
C VAL A 112 15.10 0.81 -12.58
N LEU A 113 14.06 1.24 -11.88
CA LEU A 113 13.36 0.38 -10.94
C LEU A 113 12.81 -0.88 -11.64
N PRO A 114 12.85 -2.05 -10.97
CA PRO A 114 12.33 -3.29 -11.54
C PRO A 114 10.81 -3.20 -11.78
N ALA A 115 10.26 -4.11 -12.59
CA ALA A 115 8.83 -4.12 -12.87
C ALA A 115 8.00 -4.46 -11.62
N LYS A 116 8.55 -5.29 -10.74
CA LYS A 116 7.93 -5.77 -9.50
C LYS A 116 8.18 -4.85 -8.31
N TYR A 117 7.55 -5.12 -7.18
CA TYR A 117 7.80 -4.37 -5.95
C TYR A 117 9.24 -4.57 -5.46
N ALA A 118 9.85 -3.48 -4.99
CA ALA A 118 11.18 -3.56 -4.36
C ALA A 118 11.03 -4.04 -2.91
N SER A 119 12.05 -4.71 -2.36
CA SER A 119 12.03 -5.22 -0.98
C SER A 119 11.72 -4.12 0.04
N ARG A 120 12.22 -2.90 -0.17
CA ARG A 120 11.88 -1.73 0.66
C ARG A 120 10.38 -1.44 0.69
N THR A 121 9.68 -1.55 -0.44
CA THR A 121 8.23 -1.35 -0.52
C THR A 121 7.49 -2.45 0.22
N ILE A 122 7.95 -3.70 0.11
CA ILE A 122 7.37 -4.83 0.84
C ILE A 122 7.56 -4.64 2.35
N ASN A 123 8.74 -4.22 2.80
CA ASN A 123 8.99 -3.93 4.22
C ASN A 123 8.13 -2.77 4.75
N HIS A 124 7.96 -1.70 3.96
CA HIS A 124 7.09 -0.58 4.32
C HIS A 124 5.63 -1.03 4.48
N GLN A 125 5.15 -1.84 3.54
CA GLN A 125 3.83 -2.43 3.59
C GLN A 125 3.65 -3.33 4.83
N LEU A 126 4.67 -4.10 5.22
CA LEU A 126 4.62 -4.91 6.43
C LEU A 126 4.51 -4.06 7.70
N SER A 127 5.17 -2.91 7.78
CA SER A 127 5.03 -1.97 8.91
C SER A 127 3.58 -1.52 9.11
N VAL A 128 2.84 -1.30 8.02
CA VAL A 128 1.42 -0.94 8.08
C VAL A 128 0.61 -2.09 8.66
N LEU A 129 0.81 -3.31 8.17
CA LEU A 129 0.04 -4.48 8.56
C LEU A 129 0.31 -4.93 10.02
N SER A 130 1.53 -4.72 10.53
CA SER A 130 1.87 -5.03 11.92
C SER A 130 1.26 -4.08 12.92
N THR A 131 1.05 -2.82 12.56
CA THR A 131 0.46 -1.82 13.46
C THR A 131 -1.08 -1.83 13.40
N SER A 132 -1.68 -2.40 12.35
CA SER A 132 -3.11 -2.24 12.04
C SER A 132 -3.97 -3.50 12.14
N SER A 133 -3.38 -4.70 12.29
CA SER A 133 -4.17 -5.94 12.42
C SER A 133 -4.52 -6.24 13.88
N PRO A 134 -5.79 -6.57 14.21
CA PRO A 134 -6.15 -7.11 15.53
C PRO A 134 -5.51 -8.48 15.81
N ALA A 135 -4.99 -9.16 14.77
CA ALA A 135 -4.24 -10.41 14.85
C ALA A 135 -2.72 -10.21 14.66
N ALA A 136 -2.23 -8.96 14.67
CA ALA A 136 -0.81 -8.68 14.53
C ALA A 136 -0.03 -9.40 15.65
N PRO A 137 0.96 -10.26 15.32
CA PRO A 137 1.94 -10.67 16.30
C PRO A 137 2.60 -9.40 16.84
N THR A 138 2.57 -9.23 18.16
CA THR A 138 3.36 -8.22 18.88
C THR A 138 4.84 -8.52 18.72
N TRP A 139 5.42 -8.25 17.55
CA TRP A 139 6.85 -8.15 17.42
C TRP A 139 7.21 -6.69 17.70
N ASP A 140 7.89 -6.52 18.84
CA ASP A 140 8.76 -5.40 19.18
C ASP A 140 8.12 -4.01 19.33
N ARG A 141 7.47 -3.83 20.49
CA ARG A 141 7.82 -2.70 21.36
C ARG A 141 9.16 -3.03 22.02
N CYS A 142 10.26 -2.68 21.36
CA CYS A 142 11.61 -2.45 21.92
C CYS A 142 12.44 -1.72 20.87
#